data_AF-A0A6V7JPB9-F1
#
_entry.id   AF-A0A6V7JPB9-F1
#
_cell.length_a   1.000
_cell.length_b   1.000
_cell.length_c   1.000
_cell.angle_alpha   90.00
_cell.angle_beta   90.00
_cell.angle_gamma   90.00
#
_symmetry.space_group_name_H-M   'P 1'
#
loop_
_entity.id
_entity.type
_entity.pdbx_description
1 polymer ?
#
loop_
_entity_poly.entity_id
_entity_poly.type
_entity_poly.pdbx_seq_one_letter_code
_entity_poly.pdbx_strand_id
1 'polypeptide(L)'
;LFMACLCSLQASNILNEVDRTKLFSNIPDIYVANRYFWSEHILTMISETRNTGRPLDSGHLLHGFQTFEQTFAPYTRYCSEQSKCQQYCRENLNENELFTGYLV
;
A
#
# COMPACT_ATOMS: atom_id res chain seq x y z
N LEU A 1 4.48 -3.37 7.70
CA LEU A 1 4.80 -4.21 8.89
C LEU A 1 4.49 -5.68 8.63
N PHE A 2 3.23 -6.04 8.39
CA PHE A 2 2.80 -7.42 8.09
C PHE A 2 3.61 -8.11 6.97
N MET A 3 3.65 -7.54 5.75
CA MET A 3 4.37 -8.16 4.63
C MET A 3 5.87 -8.40 4.92
N ALA A 4 6.54 -7.46 5.59
CA ALA A 4 7.95 -7.60 5.97
C ALA A 4 8.15 -8.66 7.08
N CYS A 5 7.22 -8.73 8.03
CA CYS A 5 7.19 -9.78 9.06
C CYS A 5 7.03 -11.16 8.41
N LEU A 6 6.05 -11.32 7.51
CA LEU A 6 5.84 -12.58 6.78
C LEU A 6 7.08 -12.98 5.96
N CYS A 7 7.73 -12.03 5.27
CA CYS A 7 9.00 -12.31 4.58
C CYS A 7 10.09 -12.83 5.54
N SER A 8 10.16 -12.28 6.75
CA SER A 8 11.16 -12.68 7.76
C SER A 8 10.86 -14.07 8.34
N LEU A 9 9.58 -14.38 8.57
CA LEU A 9 9.13 -15.71 8.98
C LEU A 9 9.42 -16.75 7.89
N GLN A 10 9.14 -16.42 6.64
CA GLN A 10 9.40 -17.29 5.50
C GLN A 10 10.90 -17.56 5.28
N ALA A 11 11.75 -16.56 5.55
CA ALA A 11 13.21 -16.76 5.57
C ALA A 11 13.66 -17.75 6.66
N SER A 12 12.86 -17.95 7.70
CA SER A 12 13.06 -18.92 8.78
C SER A 12 12.29 -20.24 8.56
N ASN A 13 11.76 -20.47 7.36
CA ASN A 13 10.91 -21.62 6.99
C ASN A 13 9.56 -21.70 7.72
N ILE A 14 9.02 -20.57 8.16
CA ILE A 14 7.73 -20.46 8.82
C ILE A 14 6.73 -19.82 7.84
N LEU A 15 5.53 -20.40 7.68
CA LEU A 15 4.45 -19.90 6.80
C LEU A 15 4.84 -19.83 5.32
N ASN A 16 5.67 -20.75 4.84
CA ASN A 16 6.10 -20.80 3.43
C ASN A 16 4.97 -21.17 2.46
N GLU A 17 3.93 -21.84 2.95
CA GLU A 17 2.71 -22.16 2.23
C GLU A 17 1.84 -20.92 1.93
N VAL A 18 2.06 -19.82 2.65
CA VAL A 18 1.30 -18.59 2.47
C VAL A 18 1.86 -17.75 1.32
N ASP A 19 1.06 -17.59 0.28
CA ASP A 19 1.41 -16.79 -0.89
C ASP A 19 1.20 -15.29 -0.62
N ARG A 20 2.33 -14.56 -0.55
CA ARG A 20 2.35 -13.12 -0.32
C ARG A 20 1.57 -12.33 -1.38
N THR A 21 1.60 -12.77 -2.63
CA THR A 21 0.91 -12.07 -3.73
C THR A 21 -0.59 -12.27 -3.65
N LYS A 22 -1.06 -13.44 -3.21
CA LYS A 22 -2.49 -13.68 -2.95
C LYS A 22 -2.97 -12.96 -1.69
N LEU A 23 -2.12 -12.81 -0.69
CA LEU A 23 -2.48 -12.13 0.56
C LEU A 23 -2.48 -10.60 0.44
N PHE A 24 -1.48 -10.03 -0.25
CA PHE A 24 -1.25 -8.58 -0.31
C PHE A 24 -1.45 -7.95 -1.69
N SER A 25 -1.74 -8.72 -2.74
CA SER A 25 -1.86 -8.22 -4.11
C SER A 25 -0.64 -7.36 -4.50
N ASN A 26 -0.88 -6.17 -5.05
CA ASN A 26 0.11 -5.19 -5.48
C ASN A 26 0.23 -4.00 -4.51
N ILE A 27 0.04 -4.21 -3.20
CA ILE A 27 0.24 -3.19 -2.16
C ILE A 27 1.58 -2.43 -2.28
N PRO A 28 2.73 -3.05 -2.64
CA PRO A 28 3.97 -2.31 -2.86
C PRO A 28 3.84 -1.20 -3.93
N ASP A 29 3.12 -1.46 -5.02
CA ASP A 29 2.90 -0.49 -6.10
C ASP A 29 2.01 0.65 -5.62
N ILE A 30 0.98 0.32 -4.82
CA ILE A 30 0.11 1.31 -4.16
C ILE A 30 0.92 2.22 -3.24
N TYR A 31 1.82 1.64 -2.45
CA TYR A 31 2.71 2.42 -1.58
C TYR A 31 3.60 3.37 -2.39
N VAL A 32 4.20 2.89 -3.49
CA VAL A 32 5.05 3.72 -4.36
C VAL A 32 4.26 4.89 -4.94
N ALA A 33 3.05 4.65 -5.46
CA ALA A 33 2.18 5.69 -6.01
C ALA A 33 1.83 6.78 -4.97
N ASN A 34 1.41 6.38 -3.77
CA ASN A 34 1.07 7.32 -2.70
C ASN A 34 2.29 8.08 -2.19
N ARG A 35 3.43 7.40 -2.02
CA ARG A 35 4.67 8.04 -1.57
C ARG A 35 5.12 9.08 -2.58
N TYR A 36 5.10 8.75 -3.87
CA TYR A 36 5.41 9.68 -4.95
C TYR A 36 4.51 10.92 -4.87
N PHE A 37 3.19 10.75 -4.91
CA PHE A 37 2.24 11.86 -4.89
C PHE A 37 2.41 12.76 -3.65
N TRP A 38 2.64 12.13 -2.48
CA TRP A 38 2.90 12.85 -1.25
C TRP A 38 4.18 13.68 -1.31
N SER A 39 5.30 13.05 -1.71
CA SER A 39 6.61 13.71 -1.72
C SER A 39 6.74 14.80 -2.77
N GLU A 40 6.17 14.61 -3.96
CA GLU A 40 6.33 15.57 -5.06
C GLU A 40 5.33 16.73 -5.00
N HIS A 41 4.10 16.47 -4.52
CA HIS A 41 3.02 17.47 -4.58
C HIS A 41 2.60 17.98 -3.21
N ILE A 42 2.24 17.07 -2.29
CA ILE A 42 1.70 17.47 -0.99
C ILE A 42 2.79 18.12 -0.13
N LEU A 43 3.99 17.54 -0.09
CA LEU A 43 5.11 18.07 0.67
C LEU A 43 5.53 19.44 0.16
N THR A 44 5.53 19.66 -1.16
CA THR A 44 5.82 20.96 -1.78
C THR A 44 4.84 22.03 -1.31
N MET A 45 3.53 21.75 -1.39
CA MET A 45 2.46 22.65 -0.91
C MET A 45 2.63 22.99 0.58
N ILE A 46 2.87 21.97 1.42
CA ILE A 46 3.05 22.17 2.86
C ILE A 46 4.31 22.99 3.16
N SER A 47 5.40 22.74 2.41
CA SER A 47 6.67 23.45 2.59
C SER A 47 6.54 24.91 2.23
N GLU A 48 5.81 25.25 1.16
CA GLU A 48 5.56 26.64 0.79
C GLU A 48 4.75 27.38 1.87
N THR A 49 3.67 26.79 2.38
CA THR A 49 2.90 27.35 3.49
C THR A 49 3.76 27.55 4.74
N ARG A 50 4.61 26.58 5.09
CA ARG A 50 5.51 26.69 6.25
C ARG A 50 6.54 27.79 6.09
N ASN A 51 7.07 27.98 4.88
CA ASN A 51 8.12 28.95 4.61
C ASN A 51 7.58 30.38 4.44
N THR A 52 6.38 30.53 3.88
CA THR A 52 5.81 31.85 3.54
C THR A 52 4.76 32.33 4.54
N GLY A 53 4.21 31.44 5.37
CA GLY A 53 3.06 31.71 6.24
C GLY A 53 1.73 31.87 5.49
N ARG A 54 1.72 31.68 4.16
CA ARG A 54 0.50 31.76 3.36
C ARG A 54 -0.36 30.51 3.55
N PRO A 55 -1.70 30.62 3.43
CA PRO A 55 -2.58 29.46 3.44
C PRO A 55 -2.17 28.42 2.39
N LEU A 56 -2.60 27.17 2.58
CA LEU A 56 -2.37 26.10 1.61
C LEU A 56 -2.96 26.48 0.24
N ASP A 57 -2.13 26.39 -0.79
CA ASP A 57 -2.53 26.63 -2.18
C ASP A 57 -2.66 25.32 -2.95
N SER A 58 -3.89 24.97 -3.32
CA SER A 58 -4.21 23.78 -4.10
C SER A 58 -3.65 23.80 -5.52
N GLY A 59 -3.18 24.96 -6.02
CA GLY A 59 -2.45 25.08 -7.28
C GLY A 59 -1.22 24.16 -7.35
N HIS A 60 -0.57 23.88 -6.22
CA HIS A 60 0.56 22.95 -6.12
C HIS A 60 0.20 21.50 -6.47
N LEU A 61 -1.07 21.13 -6.35
CA LEU A 61 -1.54 19.79 -6.66
C LEU A 61 -1.95 19.63 -8.13
N LEU A 62 -2.08 20.73 -8.88
CA LEU A 62 -2.60 20.71 -10.25
C LEU A 62 -1.85 19.72 -11.14
N HIS A 63 -0.51 19.76 -11.12
CA HIS A 63 0.30 18.85 -11.92
C HIS A 63 0.16 17.38 -11.49
N GLY A 64 0.05 17.14 -10.18
CA GLY A 64 -0.23 15.80 -9.65
C GLY A 64 -1.58 15.26 -10.12
N PHE A 65 -2.59 16.12 -10.20
CA PHE A 65 -3.91 15.74 -10.71
C PHE A 65 -3.93 15.50 -12.23
N GLN A 66 -3.11 16.22 -13.00
CA GLN A 66 -2.96 15.97 -14.45
C GLN A 66 -2.39 14.57 -14.74
N THR A 67 -1.52 14.06 -13.88
CA THR A 67 -0.89 12.74 -14.01
C THR A 67 -1.52 11.68 -13.10
N PHE A 68 -2.69 11.97 -12.54
CA PHE A 68 -3.33 11.14 -11.51
C PHE A 68 -3.65 9.74 -12.02
N GLU A 69 -4.26 9.64 -13.21
CA GLU A 69 -4.64 8.34 -13.78
C GLU A 69 -3.41 7.43 -13.95
N GLN A 70 -2.29 7.98 -14.43
CA GLN A 70 -1.06 7.21 -14.60
C GLN A 70 -0.43 6.84 -13.25
N THR A 71 -0.36 7.81 -12.32
CA THR A 71 0.24 7.63 -11.00
C THR A 71 -0.52 6.58 -10.18
N PHE A 72 -1.86 6.62 -10.24
CA PHE A 72 -2.74 5.77 -9.45
C PHE A 72 -3.29 4.56 -10.23
N ALA A 73 -2.83 4.31 -11.46
CA ALA A 73 -3.17 3.11 -12.24
C ALA A 73 -3.07 1.77 -11.46
N PRO A 74 -2.11 1.57 -10.53
CA PRO A 74 -2.04 0.34 -9.72
C PRO A 74 -3.30 0.07 -8.88
N TYR A 75 -4.10 1.10 -8.56
CA TYR A 75 -5.34 0.92 -7.80
C TYR A 75 -6.39 0.11 -8.54
N THR A 76 -6.42 0.14 -9.87
CA THR A 76 -7.35 -0.67 -10.67
C THR A 76 -7.18 -2.15 -10.36
N ARG A 77 -5.92 -2.63 -10.33
CA ARG A 77 -5.60 -4.01 -9.97
C ARG A 77 -5.96 -4.29 -8.52
N TYR A 78 -5.49 -3.44 -7.60
CA TYR A 78 -5.72 -3.60 -6.16
C TYR A 78 -7.21 -3.75 -5.82
N CYS A 79 -8.05 -2.85 -6.34
CA CYS A 79 -9.49 -2.88 -6.12
C CYS A 79 -10.14 -4.13 -6.75
N SER A 80 -9.68 -4.56 -7.93
CA SER A 80 -10.21 -5.75 -8.59
C SER A 80 -9.83 -7.07 -7.87
N GLU A 81 -8.68 -7.11 -7.18
CA GLU A 81 -8.18 -8.29 -6.48
C GLU A 81 -8.60 -8.33 -5.01
N GLN A 82 -9.10 -7.22 -4.45
CA GLN A 82 -9.42 -7.05 -3.03
C GLN A 82 -10.24 -8.22 -2.45
N SER A 83 -11.34 -8.59 -3.11
CA SER A 83 -12.22 -9.67 -2.63
C SER A 83 -11.51 -11.03 -2.59
N LYS A 84 -10.63 -11.30 -3.56
CA LYS A 84 -9.85 -12.55 -3.63
C LYS A 84 -8.80 -12.60 -2.52
N CYS A 85 -8.11 -11.49 -2.26
CA CYS A 85 -7.15 -11.41 -1.15
C CYS A 85 -7.82 -11.63 0.21
N GLN A 86 -8.99 -11.01 0.41
CA GLN A 86 -9.77 -11.21 1.63
C GLN A 86 -10.26 -12.65 1.78
N GLN A 87 -10.69 -13.29 0.69
CA GLN A 87 -11.06 -14.70 0.70
C GLN A 87 -9.87 -15.59 1.08
N TYR A 88 -8.73 -15.41 0.41
CA TYR A 88 -7.51 -16.17 0.71
C TYR A 88 -7.08 -15.99 2.18
N CYS A 89 -7.14 -14.77 2.71
CA CYS A 89 -6.85 -14.49 4.11
C CYS A 89 -7.79 -15.25 5.07
N ARG A 90 -9.10 -15.27 4.79
CA ARG A 90 -10.09 -16.00 5.60
C ARG A 90 -9.88 -17.51 5.56
N GLU A 91 -9.58 -18.07 4.39
CA GLU A 91 -9.29 -19.50 4.23
C GLU A 91 -8.07 -19.89 5.06
N ASN A 92 -6.97 -19.13 4.97
CA ASN A 92 -5.77 -19.39 5.79
C ASN A 92 -6.04 -19.23 7.30
N LEU A 93 -6.85 -18.25 7.72
CA LEU A 93 -7.22 -18.07 9.13
C LEU A 93 -7.99 -19.28 9.70
N ASN A 94 -8.83 -19.91 8.90
CA ASN A 94 -9.63 -21.06 9.33
C ASN A 94 -8.83 -22.38 9.35
N GLU A 95 -7.84 -22.52 8.47
CA GLU A 95 -7.13 -23.77 8.24
C GLU A 95 -5.73 -23.82 8.87
N ASN A 96 -5.17 -22.68 9.28
CA ASN A 96 -3.78 -22.57 9.72
C ASN A 96 -3.64 -21.80 11.04
N GLU A 97 -3.46 -22.54 12.14
CA GLU A 97 -3.28 -21.96 13.48
C GLU A 97 -2.02 -21.08 13.59
N LEU A 98 -0.93 -21.44 12.90
CA LEU A 98 0.29 -20.62 12.86
C LEU A 98 0.05 -19.30 12.14
N PHE A 99 -0.76 -19.31 11.06
CA PHE A 99 -1.13 -18.09 10.35
C PHE A 99 -2.01 -17.19 11.21
N THR A 100 -2.92 -17.76 11.99
CA THR A 100 -3.71 -17.02 12.98
C THR A 100 -2.81 -16.35 14.02
N GLY A 101 -1.80 -17.05 14.54
CA GLY A 101 -0.80 -16.46 15.45
C GLY A 101 0.05 -15.35 14.82
N TYR A 102 0.20 -15.33 13.49
CA TYR A 102 0.89 -14.24 12.79
C TYR A 102 0.04 -12.96 12.65
N LEU A 103 -1.30 -13.09 12.66
CA LEU A 103 -2.22 -11.95 12.49
C LEU A 103 -2.68 -11.32 13.82
N VAL A 104 -2.46 -12.00 14.95
CA VAL A 104 -2.74 -11.52 16.33
C VAL A 104 -1.51 -10.82 16.89
#